data_AF-A0A2V9HW44-F1
#
_entry.id   AF-A0A2V9HW44-F1
#
_cell.length_a   1.000
_cell.length_b   1.000
_cell.length_c   1.000
_cell.angle_alpha   90.00
_cell.angle_beta   90.00
_cell.angle_gamma   90.00
#
_symmetry.space_group_name_H-M   'P 1'
#
loop_
_entity.id
_entity.type
_entity.pdbx_description
1 polymer ?
#
loop_
_entity_poly.entity_id
_entity_poly.type
_entity_poly.pdbx_seq_one_letter_code
_entity_poly.pdbx_strand_id
1 'polypeptide(L)'
;MERIANALGRERGDGSQVSLSPVAEKIAKHLGVRTEEVAILAISTRWRHLYFLVPEALKKVGFVPLSSNSALAARTARDSRPEIENNFASATHATVFEGV
;
A
#
# COMPACT_ATOMS: atom_id res chain seq x y z
N MET A 1 -7.70 -2.28 23.48
CA MET A 1 -7.66 -2.41 22.02
C MET A 1 -6.36 -1.74 21.50
N GLU A 2 -5.19 -2.10 22.06
CA GLU A 2 -3.91 -1.37 21.85
C GLU A 2 -2.74 -2.27 21.40
N ARG A 3 -2.97 -3.57 21.22
CA ARG A 3 -1.88 -4.53 20.99
C ARG A 3 -1.39 -4.57 19.54
N ILE A 4 -2.21 -4.14 18.58
CA ILE A 4 -1.87 -4.22 17.15
C ILE A 4 -0.97 -3.05 16.72
N ALA A 5 -1.16 -1.85 17.30
CA ALA A 5 -0.37 -0.67 16.97
C ALA A 5 1.09 -0.78 17.46
N ASN A 6 1.34 -1.45 18.59
CA ASN A 6 2.68 -1.61 19.16
C ASN A 6 3.54 -2.69 18.48
N ALA A 7 2.97 -3.50 17.56
CA ALA A 7 3.72 -4.50 16.80
C ALA A 7 4.45 -3.90 15.57
N LEU A 8 4.05 -2.71 15.13
CA LEU A 8 4.53 -2.09 13.89
C LEU A 8 5.61 -1.01 14.10
N GLY A 9 5.93 -0.68 15.35
CA GLY A 9 6.82 0.44 15.71
C GLY A 9 8.29 0.10 15.97
N ARG A 10 8.72 -1.14 15.73
CA ARG A 10 10.13 -1.55 15.90
C ARG A 10 10.70 -1.99 14.56
N GLU A 11 11.39 -1.10 13.87
CA GLU A 11 12.36 -1.50 12.87
C GLU A 11 13.46 -2.33 13.56
N ARG A 12 13.41 -3.66 13.37
CA ARG A 12 14.54 -4.55 13.62
C ARG A 12 14.45 -5.74 12.66
N GLY A 13 15.53 -5.96 11.94
CA GLY A 13 15.68 -7.06 11.00
C GLY A 13 15.52 -8.44 11.67
N ASP A 14 15.16 -9.38 10.80
CA ASP A 14 15.16 -10.84 10.93
C ASP A 14 14.34 -11.46 12.09
N GLY A 15 13.28 -12.19 11.74
CA GLY A 15 12.47 -12.96 12.68
C GLY A 15 10.99 -13.03 12.31
N SER A 16 10.63 -14.06 11.55
CA SER A 16 9.29 -14.39 11.04
C SER A 16 8.70 -13.39 10.03
N GLN A 17 9.00 -13.60 8.75
CA GLN A 17 8.18 -13.05 7.65
C GLN A 17 6.77 -13.60 7.80
N VAL A 18 5.91 -12.90 8.54
CA VAL A 18 4.47 -13.13 8.45
C VAL A 18 4.10 -12.75 7.02
N SER A 19 3.85 -13.77 6.19
CA SER A 19 3.37 -13.55 4.84
C SER A 19 2.05 -12.77 4.94
N LEU A 20 1.99 -11.62 4.29
CA LEU A 20 0.78 -10.81 4.19
C LEU A 20 -0.13 -11.26 3.05
N SER A 21 0.31 -12.25 2.25
CA SER A 21 -0.48 -12.82 1.16
C SER A 21 -1.84 -13.38 1.63
N PRO A 22 -1.94 -14.15 2.73
CA PRO A 22 -3.24 -14.62 3.23
C PRO A 22 -4.17 -13.49 3.67
N VAL A 23 -3.61 -12.35 4.11
CA VAL A 23 -4.40 -11.16 4.47
C VAL A 23 -4.97 -10.53 3.21
N ALA A 24 -4.15 -10.35 2.18
CA ALA A 24 -4.59 -9.84 0.88
C ALA A 24 -5.65 -10.75 0.24
N GLU A 25 -5.44 -12.07 0.25
CA GLU A 25 -6.42 -13.07 -0.23
C GLU A 25 -7.76 -12.97 0.49
N LYS A 26 -7.73 -12.80 1.82
CA LYS A 26 -8.96 -12.67 2.62
C LYS A 26 -9.69 -11.37 2.32
N ILE A 27 -8.97 -10.26 2.15
CA ILE A 27 -9.55 -8.97 1.74
C ILE A 27 -10.17 -9.11 0.34
N ALA A 28 -9.44 -9.70 -0.61
CA ALA A 28 -9.91 -9.92 -1.97
C ALA A 28 -11.21 -10.74 -2.00
N LYS A 29 -11.26 -11.84 -1.23
CA LYS A 29 -12.45 -12.67 -1.07
C LYS A 29 -13.65 -11.91 -0.50
N HIS A 30 -13.44 -11.03 0.47
CA HIS A 30 -14.53 -10.23 1.06
C HIS A 30 -15.04 -9.13 0.13
N LEU A 31 -14.17 -8.57 -0.71
CA LEU A 31 -14.51 -7.53 -1.67
C LEU A 31 -14.98 -8.09 -3.03
N GLY A 32 -14.82 -9.39 -3.28
CA GLY A 32 -15.16 -10.02 -4.56
C GLY A 32 -14.22 -9.65 -5.70
N VAL A 33 -12.97 -9.29 -5.40
CA VAL A 33 -11.93 -8.90 -6.36
C VAL A 33 -10.84 -9.98 -6.44
N ARG A 34 -9.95 -9.90 -7.44
CA ARG A 34 -8.80 -10.82 -7.54
C ARG A 34 -7.72 -10.44 -6.52
N THR A 35 -6.90 -11.41 -6.13
CA THR A 35 -5.82 -11.19 -5.15
C THR A 35 -4.81 -10.16 -5.66
N GLU A 36 -4.57 -10.11 -6.98
CA GLU A 36 -3.64 -9.16 -7.61
C GLU A 36 -4.20 -7.73 -7.64
N GLU A 37 -5.50 -7.54 -7.39
CA GLU A 37 -6.15 -6.22 -7.30
C GLU A 37 -6.06 -5.64 -5.88
N VAL A 38 -5.49 -6.37 -4.93
CA VAL A 38 -5.28 -5.92 -3.54
C VAL A 38 -3.80 -5.66 -3.30
N ALA A 39 -3.47 -4.41 -3.00
CA ALA A 39 -2.13 -4.01 -2.61
C ALA A 39 -2.07 -3.62 -1.12
N ILE A 40 -1.01 -4.06 -0.44
CA ILE A 40 -0.69 -3.64 0.93
C ILE A 40 0.63 -2.87 0.87
N LEU A 41 0.61 -1.63 1.33
CA LEU A 41 1.78 -0.76 1.33
C LEU A 41 2.23 -0.45 2.75
N ALA A 42 3.52 -0.24 2.93
CA ALA A 42 4.09 0.27 4.16
C ALA A 42 4.65 1.68 3.95
N ILE A 43 4.67 2.46 5.03
CA ILE A 43 5.24 3.81 5.05
C ILE A 43 6.68 3.72 5.54
N SER A 44 7.62 4.21 4.74
CA SER A 44 9.01 4.41 5.15
C SER A 44 9.13 5.74 5.91
N THR A 45 9.48 5.67 7.20
CA THR A 45 9.68 6.85 8.06
C THR A 45 10.93 7.64 7.66
N ARG A 46 11.98 6.94 7.22
CA ARG A 46 13.27 7.52 6.83
C ARG A 46 13.18 8.30 5.51
N TRP A 47 12.53 7.73 4.52
CA TRP A 47 12.53 8.25 3.14
C TRP A 47 11.20 8.85 2.71
N ARG A 48 10.19 8.87 3.60
CA ARG A 48 8.87 9.47 3.40
C ARG A 48 8.19 9.03 2.09
N HIS A 49 8.25 7.74 1.80
CA HIS A 49 7.56 7.11 0.68
C HIS A 49 6.78 5.88 1.13
N LEU A 50 5.80 5.48 0.31
CA LEU A 50 5.13 4.20 0.39
C LEU A 50 5.87 3.19 -0.47
N TYR A 51 5.93 1.95 -0.01
CA TYR A 51 6.47 0.83 -0.77
C TYR A 51 5.58 -0.40 -0.63
N PHE A 52 5.56 -1.24 -1.65
CA PHE A 52 4.69 -2.42 -1.69
C PHE A 52 5.21 -3.52 -0.75
N LEU A 53 4.32 -4.07 0.07
CA LEU A 53 4.50 -5.35 0.76
C LEU A 53 3.82 -6.49 0.01
N VAL A 54 2.66 -6.21 -0.60
CA VAL A 54 1.90 -7.12 -1.48
C VAL A 54 1.32 -6.28 -2.62
N PRO A 55 1.26 -6.78 -3.87
CA PRO A 55 1.81 -8.04 -4.35
C PRO A 55 3.34 -8.06 -4.38
N GLU A 56 3.95 -9.23 -4.18
CA GLU A 56 5.41 -9.36 -4.12
C GLU A 56 6.11 -8.94 -5.41
N ALA A 57 5.43 -9.11 -6.54
CA ALA A 57 5.89 -8.68 -7.85
C ALA A 57 6.22 -7.18 -7.89
N LEU A 58 5.53 -6.35 -7.10
CA LEU A 58 5.71 -4.90 -7.08
C LEU A 58 6.70 -4.42 -6.00
N LYS A 59 7.19 -5.29 -5.11
CA LYS A 59 8.18 -4.94 -4.07
C LYS A 59 9.43 -4.26 -4.63
N LYS A 60 9.86 -4.68 -5.83
CA LYS A 60 11.08 -4.20 -6.49
C LYS A 60 10.84 -3.08 -7.51
N VAL A 61 9.58 -2.83 -7.86
CA VAL A 61 9.24 -2.05 -9.06
C VAL A 61 9.02 -0.58 -8.73
N GLY A 62 8.54 -0.22 -7.53
CA GLY A 62 8.33 1.20 -7.23
C GLY A 62 8.06 1.60 -5.79
N PHE A 63 8.19 2.90 -5.59
CA PHE A 63 7.84 3.63 -4.38
C PHE A 63 6.93 4.80 -4.76
N VAL A 64 5.96 5.14 -3.90
CA VAL A 64 5.09 6.31 -4.07
C VAL A 64 5.51 7.37 -3.05
N PRO A 65 6.05 8.53 -3.47
CA PRO A 65 6.40 9.60 -2.56
C PRO A 65 5.18 10.09 -1.78
N LEU A 66 5.30 10.28 -0.46
CA LEU A 66 4.19 10.84 0.33
C LEU A 66 3.88 12.29 -0.06
N SER A 67 4.79 12.99 -0.72
CA SER A 67 4.55 14.34 -1.27
C SER A 67 3.61 14.36 -2.47
N SER A 68 3.36 13.21 -3.12
CA SER A 68 2.52 13.14 -4.31
C SER A 68 1.06 13.45 -3.96
N ASN A 69 0.51 14.51 -4.56
CA ASN A 69 -0.90 14.89 -4.37
C ASN A 69 -1.85 14.14 -5.31
N SER A 70 -1.36 13.68 -6.46
CA SER A 70 -2.14 12.88 -7.41
C SER A 70 -2.37 11.44 -6.94
N ALA A 71 -1.42 10.87 -6.18
CA ALA A 71 -1.50 9.48 -5.74
C ALA A 71 -2.50 9.29 -4.58
N LEU A 72 -3.58 8.55 -4.82
CA LEU A 72 -4.60 8.20 -3.83
C LEU A 72 -4.01 7.58 -2.56
N ALA A 73 -3.07 6.64 -2.72
CA ALA A 73 -2.43 5.96 -1.60
C ALA A 73 -1.62 6.92 -0.72
N ALA A 74 -0.96 7.92 -1.31
CA ALA A 74 -0.20 8.92 -0.56
C ALA A 74 -1.12 9.85 0.24
N ARG A 75 -2.25 10.30 -0.34
CA ARG A 75 -3.24 11.09 0.39
C ARG A 75 -3.85 10.32 1.54
N THR A 76 -4.33 9.11 1.28
CA THR A 76 -4.92 8.20 2.28
C THR A 76 -3.97 8.00 3.46
N ALA A 77 -2.68 7.76 3.18
CA ALA A 77 -1.65 7.58 4.20
C ALA A 77 -1.36 8.85 5.01
N ARG A 78 -1.37 10.04 4.39
CA ARG A 78 -1.16 11.31 5.09
C ARG A 78 -2.34 11.70 5.96
N ASP A 79 -3.55 11.58 5.42
CA ASP A 79 -4.76 12.12 6.05
C ASP A 79 -5.36 11.13 7.04
N SER A 80 -4.89 9.87 7.04
CA SER A 80 -5.42 8.77 7.85
C SER A 80 -6.93 8.60 7.70
N ARG A 81 -7.43 8.87 6.48
CA ARG A 81 -8.85 8.80 6.11
C ARG A 81 -9.02 7.83 4.95
N PRO A 82 -9.97 6.87 5.02
CA PRO A 82 -10.24 5.99 3.89
C PRO A 82 -10.85 6.81 2.75
N GLU A 83 -10.34 6.59 1.54
CA GLU A 83 -10.82 7.23 0.31
C GLU A 83 -11.24 6.18 -0.72
N ILE A 84 -12.28 6.50 -1.50
CA ILE A 84 -12.74 5.69 -2.64
C ILE A 84 -12.69 6.59 -3.87
N GLU A 85 -11.96 6.17 -4.90
CA GLU A 85 -11.87 6.89 -6.17
C GLU A 85 -12.52 6.06 -7.27
N ASN A 86 -13.72 6.48 -7.71
CA ASN A 86 -14.46 5.79 -8.76
C ASN A 86 -14.12 6.32 -10.16
N ASN A 87 -13.33 7.38 -10.25
CA ASN A 87 -12.92 8.02 -11.48
C ASN A 87 -11.41 7.83 -11.75
N PHE A 88 -10.86 6.72 -11.27
CA PHE A 88 -9.44 6.38 -11.34
C PHE A 88 -8.89 6.44 -12.78
N ALA A 89 -9.69 5.99 -13.75
CA ALA A 89 -9.36 6.01 -15.18
C ALA A 89 -9.29 7.43 -15.80
N SER A 90 -9.82 8.45 -15.13
CA SER A 90 -9.83 9.84 -15.63
C SER A 90 -8.71 10.70 -15.06
N ALA A 91 -8.04 10.25 -14.00
CA ALA A 91 -6.96 10.99 -13.38
C ALA A 91 -5.74 10.97 -14.32
N THR A 92 -5.06 12.11 -14.47
CA THR A 92 -3.84 12.18 -15.28
C THR A 92 -2.68 11.61 -14.49
N HIS A 93 -2.16 10.49 -14.96
CA HIS A 93 -1.06 9.78 -14.33
C HIS A 93 0.22 10.04 -15.10
N ALA A 94 1.08 10.86 -14.52
CA ALA A 94 2.22 11.44 -15.23
C ALA A 94 3.40 10.46 -15.41
N THR A 95 3.29 9.20 -14.98
CA THR A 95 4.37 8.20 -15.07
C THR A 95 3.81 6.82 -14.74
N VAL A 96 4.37 5.79 -15.39
CA VAL A 96 4.02 4.35 -15.49
C VAL A 96 3.72 3.59 -14.17
N PHE A 97 3.37 4.26 -13.09
CA PHE A 97 2.43 3.70 -12.11
C PHE A 97 0.98 3.96 -12.47
N GLU A 98 0.71 4.88 -13.39
CA GLU A 98 -0.39 4.76 -14.32
C GLU A 98 -0.05 5.48 -15.65
N GLY A 99 -0.25 4.81 -16.78
CA GLY A 99 0.18 5.26 -18.11
C GLY A 99 1.18 4.29 -18.76
N VAL A 100 0.77 3.66 -19.86
CA VAL A 100 1.68 3.05 -20.84
C VAL A 100 2.49 4.13 -21.52
#